data_AF-A0A9D8S3Z6-F1
#
_entry.id   AF-A0A9D8S3Z6-F1
#
_cell.length_a   1.000
_cell.length_b   1.000
_cell.length_c   1.000
_cell.angle_alpha   90.00
_cell.angle_beta   90.00
_cell.angle_gamma   90.00
#
_symmetry.space_group_name_H-M   'P 1'
#
loop_
_entity.id
_entity.type
_entity.pdbx_description
1 polymer ?
#
loop_
_entity_poly.entity_id
_entity_poly.type
_entity_poly.pdbx_seq_one_letter_code
_entity_poly.pdbx_strand_id
1 'polypeptide(L)'
;MFKNLFVSPFFVIAAFLVLWLSFMGVIYFGYPTEVLRLTEEGEIIEIISHFGYVVLIAVLLWVSDDFKDKIKTWGIYLFLAICCFLREGGIQHHLSKTDTTPFKSRFFLNPNNPLGEKIVFGAVLLVILGAVLYLAYKYSKYLVTSFFKLDTISWSVAVLCTTGVFAKIVDRYPSNYRKAHGG
;
A
#
# COMPACT_ATOMS: atom_id res chain seq x y z
N MET A 1 30.93 8.33 -13.62
CA MET A 1 29.75 9.10 -14.06
C MET A 1 28.42 8.40 -13.74
N PHE A 2 28.28 7.07 -13.90
CA PHE A 2 27.04 6.33 -13.58
C PHE A 2 26.64 6.25 -12.09
N LYS A 3 27.60 6.30 -11.15
CA LYS A 3 27.30 6.19 -9.70
C LYS A 3 26.36 7.27 -9.15
N ASN A 4 26.35 8.47 -9.74
CA ASN A 4 25.48 9.56 -9.30
C ASN A 4 24.09 9.51 -9.95
N LEU A 5 23.91 8.72 -11.01
CA LEU A 5 22.62 8.57 -11.67
C LEU A 5 21.68 7.71 -10.82
N PHE A 6 22.16 6.59 -10.29
CA PHE A 6 21.37 5.68 -9.44
C PHE A 6 20.87 6.30 -8.13
N VAL A 7 21.57 7.33 -7.64
CA VAL A 7 21.22 8.03 -6.39
C VAL A 7 20.33 9.26 -6.67
N SER A 8 20.14 9.62 -7.94
CA SER A 8 19.30 10.76 -8.32
C SER A 8 17.82 10.49 -8.01
N PRO A 9 17.08 11.44 -7.42
CA PRO A 9 15.63 11.30 -7.20
C PRO A 9 14.87 11.09 -8.52
N PHE A 10 15.38 11.63 -9.64
CA PHE A 10 14.79 11.44 -10.97
C PHE A 10 15.00 10.02 -11.51
N PHE A 11 16.04 9.32 -11.06
CA PHE A 11 16.24 7.93 -11.45
C PHE A 11 15.18 7.02 -10.85
N VAL A 12 14.74 7.27 -9.62
CA VAL A 12 13.64 6.48 -9.02
C VAL A 12 12.35 6.66 -9.80
N ILE A 13 12.02 7.89 -10.20
CA ILE A 13 10.85 8.19 -11.03
C ILE A 13 10.96 7.48 -12.39
N ALA A 14 12.11 7.62 -13.06
CA ALA A 14 12.35 7.02 -14.37
C ALA A 14 12.34 5.49 -14.30
N ALA A 15 13.01 4.89 -13.32
CA ALA A 15 13.05 3.45 -13.11
C ALA A 15 11.65 2.92 -12.81
N PHE A 16 10.89 3.58 -11.93
CA PHE A 16 9.51 3.21 -11.65
C PHE A 16 8.63 3.26 -12.90
N LEU A 17 8.69 4.37 -13.67
CA LEU A 17 7.92 4.51 -14.91
C LEU A 17 8.30 3.47 -15.95
N VAL A 18 9.59 3.22 -16.17
CA VAL A 18 10.06 2.22 -17.13
C VAL A 18 9.58 0.83 -16.71
N LEU A 19 9.70 0.47 -15.44
CA LEU A 19 9.30 -0.84 -14.93
C LEU A 19 7.78 -1.01 -14.99
N TRP A 20 7.02 0.03 -14.62
CA TRP A 20 5.57 0.06 -14.73
C TRP A 20 5.06 -0.01 -16.17
N LEU A 21 5.62 0.80 -17.08
CA LEU A 21 5.24 0.79 -18.49
C LEU A 21 5.64 -0.51 -19.18
N SER A 22 6.77 -1.10 -18.81
CA SER A 22 7.19 -2.41 -19.32
C SER A 22 6.23 -3.49 -18.86
N PHE A 23 5.85 -3.49 -17.57
CA PHE A 23 4.88 -4.43 -17.01
C PHE A 23 3.51 -4.28 -17.68
N MET A 24 3.00 -3.05 -17.79
CA MET A 24 1.74 -2.76 -18.48
C MET A 24 1.78 -3.10 -19.98
N GLY A 25 2.91 -2.87 -20.63
CA GLY A 25 3.13 -3.23 -22.03
C GLY A 25 3.05 -4.75 -22.24
N VAL A 26 3.69 -5.54 -21.37
CA VAL A 26 3.61 -7.00 -21.43
C VAL A 26 2.18 -7.49 -21.22
N ILE A 27 1.44 -6.91 -20.27
CA ILE A 27 0.05 -7.29 -20.02
C ILE A 27 -0.85 -6.91 -21.20
N TYR A 28 -0.77 -5.68 -21.68
CA TYR A 28 -1.70 -5.16 -22.70
C TYR A 28 -1.44 -5.73 -24.10
N PHE A 29 -0.17 -5.92 -24.48
CA PHE A 29 0.19 -6.48 -25.79
C PHE A 29 0.29 -8.01 -25.78
N GLY A 30 0.68 -8.61 -24.65
CA GLY A 30 0.81 -10.07 -24.53
C GLY A 30 -0.49 -10.80 -24.24
N TYR A 31 -1.41 -10.16 -23.50
CA TYR A 31 -2.67 -10.78 -23.04
C TYR A 31 -3.89 -9.88 -23.23
N PRO A 32 -4.17 -9.35 -24.44
CA PRO A 32 -5.18 -8.32 -24.68
C PRO A 32 -6.61 -8.70 -24.26
N THR A 33 -6.95 -10.00 -24.28
CA THR A 33 -8.27 -10.51 -23.87
C THR A 33 -8.40 -10.87 -22.39
N GLU A 34 -7.28 -11.06 -21.67
CA GLU A 34 -7.25 -11.52 -20.27
C GLU A 34 -6.78 -10.44 -19.29
N VAL A 35 -6.51 -9.20 -19.76
CA VAL A 35 -6.06 -8.08 -18.91
C VAL A 35 -6.99 -7.84 -17.71
N LEU A 36 -8.29 -7.95 -17.92
CA LEU A 36 -9.30 -7.78 -16.87
C LEU A 36 -9.29 -8.93 -15.86
N ARG A 37 -9.13 -10.18 -16.32
CA ARG A 37 -9.02 -11.37 -15.46
C ARG A 37 -7.74 -11.39 -14.65
N LEU A 38 -6.61 -11.07 -15.26
CA LEU A 38 -5.32 -10.97 -14.56
C LEU A 38 -5.30 -9.90 -13.45
N THR A 39 -6.17 -8.89 -13.54
CA THR A 39 -6.26 -7.78 -12.59
C THR A 39 -7.45 -7.91 -11.62
N GLU A 40 -8.26 -8.97 -11.72
CA GLU A 40 -9.38 -9.23 -10.82
C GLU A 40 -8.89 -9.73 -9.44
N GLU A 41 -9.63 -9.39 -8.37
CA GLU A 41 -9.37 -9.87 -7.00
C GLU A 41 -9.43 -11.41 -6.96
N GLY A 42 -8.39 -12.06 -6.42
CA GLY A 42 -8.24 -13.52 -6.31
C GLY A 42 -7.42 -14.21 -7.40
N GLU A 43 -6.93 -13.46 -8.39
CA GLU A 43 -6.20 -14.00 -9.54
C GLU A 43 -4.67 -13.94 -9.37
N ILE A 44 -3.93 -14.23 -10.44
CA ILE A 44 -2.48 -14.48 -10.46
C ILE A 44 -1.65 -13.40 -9.73
N ILE A 45 -2.05 -12.12 -9.83
CA ILE A 45 -1.31 -11.01 -9.22
C ILE A 45 -1.36 -11.09 -7.69
N GLU A 46 -2.51 -11.42 -7.10
CA GLU A 46 -2.69 -11.54 -5.65
C GLU A 46 -1.92 -12.75 -5.09
N ILE A 47 -1.85 -13.85 -5.84
CA ILE A 47 -1.06 -15.02 -5.45
C ILE A 47 0.44 -14.67 -5.44
N ILE A 48 0.91 -13.96 -6.47
CA ILE A 48 2.31 -13.55 -6.58
C ILE A 48 2.69 -12.55 -5.48
N SER A 49 1.84 -11.55 -5.19
CA SER A 49 2.09 -10.59 -4.11
C SER A 49 2.11 -11.29 -2.75
N HIS A 50 1.16 -12.20 -2.49
CA HIS A 50 1.10 -12.99 -1.27
C HIS A 50 2.36 -13.84 -1.08
N PHE A 51 2.78 -14.56 -2.13
CA PHE A 51 4.01 -15.34 -2.10
C PHE A 51 5.25 -14.46 -1.90
N GLY A 52 5.29 -13.29 -2.55
CA GLY A 52 6.36 -12.30 -2.38
C GLY A 52 6.50 -11.83 -0.93
N TYR A 53 5.39 -11.58 -0.23
CA TYR A 53 5.43 -11.21 1.19
C TYR A 53 5.87 -12.36 2.09
N VAL A 54 5.48 -13.62 1.80
CA VAL A 54 5.97 -14.80 2.54
C VAL A 54 7.48 -14.93 2.40
N VAL A 55 8.00 -14.83 1.17
CA VAL A 55 9.44 -14.87 0.91
C VAL A 55 10.15 -13.71 1.61
N LEU A 56 9.58 -12.50 1.58
CA LEU A 56 10.14 -11.34 2.28
C LEU A 56 10.26 -11.59 3.78
N ILE A 57 9.24 -12.14 4.42
CA ILE A 57 9.26 -12.48 5.85
C ILE A 57 10.34 -13.54 6.12
N ALA A 58 10.42 -14.60 5.30
CA ALA A 58 11.43 -15.65 5.45
C ALA A 58 12.86 -15.10 5.33
N VAL A 59 13.11 -14.21 4.35
CA VAL A 59 14.41 -13.55 4.17
C VAL A 59 14.72 -12.65 5.36
N LEU A 60 13.76 -11.88 5.86
CA LEU A 60 13.96 -11.03 7.04
C LEU A 60 14.29 -11.86 8.28
N LEU A 61 13.68 -13.03 8.47
CA LEU A 61 14.03 -13.94 9.56
C LEU A 61 15.43 -14.54 9.38
N TRP A 62 15.80 -14.91 8.16
CA TRP A 62 17.11 -15.50 7.86
C TRP A 62 18.27 -14.51 8.04
N VAL A 63 18.07 -13.25 7.65
CA VAL A 63 19.09 -12.18 7.73
C VAL A 63 19.03 -11.45 9.08
N SER A 64 18.27 -11.96 10.05
CA SER A 64 18.03 -11.26 11.34
C SER A 64 19.31 -10.98 12.16
N ASP A 65 20.37 -11.77 11.95
CA ASP A 65 21.65 -11.59 12.64
C ASP A 65 22.55 -10.50 12.04
N ASP A 66 22.31 -10.09 10.78
CA ASP A 66 23.10 -9.05 10.11
C ASP A 66 22.66 -7.62 10.49
N PHE A 67 21.50 -7.48 11.14
CA PHE A 67 20.99 -6.18 11.57
C PHE A 67 21.65 -5.72 12.87
N LYS A 68 22.36 -4.59 12.82
CA LYS A 68 22.97 -3.93 13.99
C LYS A 68 21.98 -3.65 15.12
N ASP A 69 20.76 -3.25 14.78
CA ASP A 69 19.68 -2.95 15.73
C ASP A 69 18.48 -3.87 15.48
N LYS A 70 18.43 -5.00 16.20
CA LYS A 70 17.38 -6.01 16.06
C LYS A 70 15.97 -5.45 16.34
N ILE A 71 15.80 -4.59 17.34
CA ILE A 71 14.45 -4.13 17.73
C ILE A 71 13.96 -2.96 16.87
N LYS A 72 14.80 -1.94 16.65
CA LYS A 72 14.37 -0.70 15.99
C LYS A 72 14.34 -0.81 14.47
N THR A 73 15.26 -1.55 13.86
CA THR A 73 15.38 -1.60 12.41
C THR A 73 14.75 -2.87 11.88
N TRP A 74 15.24 -4.03 12.31
CA TRP A 74 14.68 -5.31 11.90
C TRP A 74 13.24 -5.49 12.38
N GLY A 75 12.94 -5.18 13.65
CA GLY A 75 11.59 -5.30 14.20
C GLY A 75 10.55 -4.46 13.47
N ILE A 76 10.90 -3.23 13.06
CA ILE A 76 10.01 -2.38 12.26
C ILE A 76 9.80 -2.97 10.86
N TYR A 77 10.86 -3.44 10.19
CA TYR A 77 10.72 -4.04 8.86
C TYR A 77 9.92 -5.33 8.88
N LEU A 78 10.14 -6.19 9.87
CA LEU A 78 9.37 -7.41 10.05
C LEU A 78 7.90 -7.09 10.34
N PHE A 79 7.63 -6.13 11.23
CA PHE A 79 6.27 -5.68 11.52
C PHE A 79 5.55 -5.17 10.27
N LEU A 80 6.22 -4.31 9.48
CA LEU A 80 5.66 -3.81 8.22
C LEU A 80 5.42 -4.91 7.19
N ALA A 81 6.34 -5.87 7.07
CA ALA A 81 6.19 -7.02 6.17
C ALA A 81 4.97 -7.89 6.57
N ILE A 82 4.79 -8.13 7.86
CA ILE A 82 3.60 -8.82 8.39
C ILE A 82 2.34 -8.00 8.11
N CYS A 83 2.35 -6.69 8.33
CA CYS A 83 1.18 -5.85 8.00
C CYS A 83 0.83 -5.90 6.50
N CYS A 84 1.82 -5.90 5.60
CA CYS A 84 1.60 -6.06 4.17
C CYS A 84 1.03 -7.43 3.82
N PHE A 85 1.57 -8.50 4.40
CA PHE A 85 1.07 -9.85 4.24
C PHE A 85 -0.40 -9.99 4.71
N LEU A 86 -0.72 -9.47 5.90
CA LEU A 86 -2.06 -9.50 6.47
C LEU A 86 -3.07 -8.65 5.69
N ARG A 87 -2.59 -7.54 5.10
CA ARG A 87 -3.40 -6.71 4.20
C ARG A 87 -3.78 -7.49 2.95
N GLU A 88 -2.81 -8.16 2.32
CA GLU A 88 -3.05 -8.96 1.12
C GLU A 88 -3.93 -10.18 1.43
N GLY A 89 -3.71 -10.85 2.56
CA GLY A 89 -4.54 -11.97 3.01
C GLY A 89 -5.95 -11.60 3.48
N GLY A 90 -6.40 -10.36 3.25
CA GLY A 90 -7.78 -9.96 3.52
C GLY A 90 -8.19 -10.09 4.99
N ILE A 91 -7.28 -9.89 5.97
CA ILE A 91 -7.61 -10.07 7.40
C ILE A 91 -8.78 -9.18 7.83
N GLN A 92 -8.99 -8.06 7.13
CA GLN A 92 -10.10 -7.13 7.36
C GLN A 92 -11.48 -7.77 7.12
N HIS A 93 -11.58 -8.75 6.22
CA HIS A 93 -12.80 -9.52 5.98
C HIS A 93 -13.02 -10.60 7.04
N HIS A 94 -11.94 -11.12 7.62
CA HIS A 94 -11.99 -12.14 8.67
C HIS A 94 -12.26 -11.55 10.07
N LEU A 95 -12.08 -10.23 10.24
CA LEU A 95 -12.24 -9.53 11.51
C LEU A 95 -13.65 -8.99 11.77
N SER A 96 -14.55 -8.94 10.76
CA SER A 96 -15.94 -8.54 10.96
C SER A 96 -16.91 -9.66 10.58
N LYS A 97 -17.89 -9.93 11.43
CA LYS A 97 -18.92 -10.96 11.16
C LYS A 97 -19.88 -10.57 10.04
N THR A 98 -19.94 -9.30 9.70
CA THR A 98 -20.73 -8.75 8.59
C THR A 98 -19.83 -8.23 7.49
N ASP A 99 -20.27 -8.42 6.23
CA ASP A 99 -19.57 -8.24 4.95
C ASP A 99 -19.09 -6.80 4.61
N THR A 100 -19.00 -5.92 5.60
CA THR A 100 -18.53 -4.55 5.44
C THR A 100 -17.21 -4.40 6.17
N THR A 101 -16.13 -4.17 5.42
CA THR A 101 -14.81 -3.93 6.02
C THR A 101 -14.84 -2.76 7.00
N PRO A 102 -14.21 -2.89 8.19
CA PRO A 102 -14.30 -1.91 9.28
C PRO A 102 -13.69 -0.54 8.94
N PHE A 103 -12.93 -0.45 7.85
CA PHE A 103 -12.36 0.79 7.32
C PHE A 103 -13.31 1.56 6.39
N LYS A 104 -14.48 1.02 6.07
CA LYS A 104 -15.46 1.66 5.20
C LYS A 104 -16.42 2.48 6.04
N SER A 105 -16.73 3.70 5.63
CA SER A 105 -17.77 4.52 6.30
C SER A 105 -19.11 3.79 6.39
N ARG A 106 -19.41 2.91 5.43
CA ARG A 106 -20.60 2.05 5.41
C ARG A 106 -20.68 1.09 6.61
N PHE A 107 -19.55 0.69 7.19
CA PHE A 107 -19.52 -0.16 8.38
C PHE A 107 -20.10 0.56 9.61
N PHE A 108 -19.74 1.83 9.79
CA PHE A 108 -20.23 2.65 10.90
C PHE A 108 -21.70 3.06 10.72
N LEU A 109 -22.08 3.39 9.48
CA LEU A 109 -23.42 3.87 9.14
C LEU A 109 -24.48 2.76 9.04
N ASN A 110 -24.09 1.49 8.93
CA ASN A 110 -25.04 0.38 8.84
C ASN A 110 -25.63 0.04 10.23
N PRO A 111 -26.94 0.19 10.47
CA PRO A 111 -27.56 -0.12 11.76
C PRO A 111 -27.48 -1.60 12.15
N ASN A 112 -27.26 -2.51 11.19
CA ASN A 112 -27.20 -3.96 11.45
C ASN A 112 -25.85 -4.46 12.00
N ASN A 113 -24.82 -3.60 12.04
CA ASN A 113 -23.51 -4.00 12.54
C ASN A 113 -23.45 -3.87 14.08
N PRO A 114 -22.81 -4.83 14.79
CA PRO A 114 -22.73 -4.80 16.25
C PRO A 114 -22.11 -3.50 16.76
N LEU A 115 -22.79 -2.83 17.71
CA LEU A 115 -22.31 -1.56 18.27
C LEU A 115 -20.93 -1.70 18.94
N GLY A 116 -20.67 -2.83 19.59
CA GLY A 116 -19.37 -3.11 20.20
C GLY A 116 -18.22 -3.11 19.19
N GLU A 117 -18.42 -3.71 18.01
CA GLU A 117 -17.41 -3.71 16.95
C GLU A 117 -17.14 -2.29 16.42
N LYS A 118 -18.20 -1.49 16.23
CA LYS A 118 -18.06 -0.08 15.80
C LYS A 118 -17.25 0.76 16.80
N ILE A 119 -17.46 0.58 18.10
CA ILE A 119 -16.73 1.33 19.12
C ILE A 119 -15.24 0.94 19.11
N VAL A 120 -14.93 -0.35 19.07
CA VAL A 120 -13.54 -0.84 19.06
C VAL A 120 -12.81 -0.37 17.81
N PHE A 121 -13.37 -0.56 16.62
CA PHE A 121 -12.74 -0.12 15.38
C PHE A 121 -12.65 1.41 15.27
N GLY A 122 -13.65 2.13 15.78
CA GLY A 122 -13.61 3.59 15.87
C GLY A 122 -12.47 4.09 16.75
N ALA A 123 -12.28 3.48 17.93
CA ALA A 123 -11.17 3.82 18.83
C ALA A 123 -9.81 3.54 18.18
N VAL A 124 -9.64 2.39 17.52
CA VAL A 124 -8.41 2.05 16.78
C VAL A 124 -8.13 3.07 15.67
N LEU A 125 -9.15 3.44 14.89
CA LEU A 125 -9.02 4.46 13.85
C LEU A 125 -8.60 5.82 14.41
N LEU A 126 -9.15 6.23 15.56
CA LEU A 126 -8.75 7.48 16.22
C LEU A 126 -7.30 7.45 16.71
N VAL A 127 -6.84 6.33 17.26
CA VAL A 127 -5.44 6.16 17.67
C VAL A 127 -4.50 6.25 16.47
N ILE A 128 -4.83 5.57 15.37
CA ILE A 128 -4.05 5.63 14.13
C ILE A 128 -4.05 7.05 13.56
N LEU A 129 -5.21 7.70 13.51
CA LEU A 129 -5.32 9.09 13.04
C LEU A 129 -4.47 10.04 13.89
N GLY A 130 -4.52 9.90 15.22
CA GLY A 130 -3.69 10.67 16.14
C GLY A 130 -2.19 10.47 15.90
N ALA A 131 -1.76 9.22 15.70
CA ALA A 131 -0.36 8.91 15.39
C ALA A 131 0.09 9.53 14.05
N VAL A 132 -0.75 9.43 13.01
CA VAL A 132 -0.48 10.03 11.70
C VAL A 132 -0.39 11.55 11.81
N LEU A 133 -1.33 12.20 12.50
CA LEU A 133 -1.32 13.65 12.71
C LEU A 133 -0.10 14.10 13.52
N TYR A 134 0.28 13.37 14.56
CA TYR A 134 1.47 13.66 15.36
C TYR A 134 2.74 13.58 14.51
N LEU A 135 2.91 12.51 13.75
CA LEU A 135 4.07 12.33 12.87
C LEU A 135 4.09 13.38 11.75
N ALA A 136 2.94 13.67 11.14
CA ALA A 136 2.81 14.71 10.12
C ALA A 136 3.19 16.07 10.68
N TYR A 137 2.70 16.46 11.87
CA TYR A 137 3.07 17.72 12.50
C TYR A 137 4.57 17.79 12.82
N LYS A 138 5.10 16.76 13.50
CA LYS A 138 6.50 16.69 13.94
C LYS A 138 7.49 16.72 12.79
N TYR A 139 7.20 16.01 11.70
CA TYR A 139 8.12 15.88 10.57
C TYR A 139 7.75 16.75 9.36
N SER A 140 6.66 17.52 9.40
CA SER A 140 6.21 18.40 8.29
C SER A 140 7.33 19.28 7.74
N LYS A 141 8.03 20.02 8.61
CA LYS A 141 9.12 20.91 8.21
C LYS A 141 10.27 20.16 7.56
N TYR A 142 10.63 19.00 8.10
CA TYR A 142 11.68 18.15 7.55
C TYR A 142 11.28 17.59 6.18
N LEU A 143 10.04 17.15 6.04
CA LEU A 143 9.50 16.60 4.79
C LEU A 143 9.51 17.65 3.68
N VAL A 144 8.99 18.85 3.95
CA VAL A 144 8.95 19.95 2.97
C VAL A 144 10.37 20.39 2.59
N THR A 145 11.24 20.57 3.57
CA THR A 145 12.62 20.99 3.30
C THR A 145 13.41 19.93 2.52
N SER A 146 13.23 18.65 2.84
CA SER A 146 13.92 17.54 2.17
C SER A 146 13.38 17.30 0.75
N PHE A 147 12.07 17.52 0.54
CA PHE A 147 11.45 17.48 -0.78
C PHE A 147 12.07 18.53 -1.72
N PHE A 148 12.23 19.77 -1.26
CA PHE A 148 12.89 20.83 -2.03
C PHE A 148 14.40 20.63 -2.19
N LYS A 149 15.04 19.87 -1.29
CA LYS A 149 16.46 19.50 -1.41
C LYS A 149 16.72 18.33 -2.35
N LEU A 150 15.71 17.84 -3.07
CA LEU A 150 15.85 16.72 -4.00
C LEU A 150 16.41 15.46 -3.33
N ASP A 151 16.07 15.25 -2.05
CA ASP A 151 16.47 14.06 -1.31
C ASP A 151 15.76 12.82 -1.89
N THR A 152 16.56 11.79 -2.20
CA THR A 152 16.11 10.57 -2.90
C THR A 152 15.02 9.83 -2.12
N ILE A 153 15.13 9.79 -0.79
CA ILE A 153 14.16 9.09 0.07
C ILE A 153 12.83 9.85 0.04
N SER A 154 12.87 11.17 0.20
CA SER A 154 11.68 12.02 0.20
C SER A 154 10.91 11.96 -1.12
N TRP A 155 11.61 11.96 -2.26
CA TRP A 155 10.99 11.81 -3.57
C TRP A 155 10.45 10.41 -3.84
N SER A 156 11.14 9.37 -3.37
CA SER A 156 10.64 7.98 -3.48
C SER A 156 9.31 7.82 -2.73
N VAL A 157 9.23 8.36 -1.51
CA VAL A 157 7.99 8.35 -0.72
C VAL A 157 6.89 9.14 -1.41
N ALA A 158 7.19 10.34 -1.93
CA ALA A 158 6.21 11.16 -2.64
C ALA A 158 5.64 10.42 -3.86
N VAL A 159 6.49 9.82 -4.70
CA VAL A 159 6.08 9.06 -5.88
C VAL A 159 5.19 7.87 -5.49
N LEU A 160 5.59 7.07 -4.49
CA LEU A 160 4.79 5.93 -4.03
C LEU A 160 3.43 6.36 -3.47
N CYS A 161 3.38 7.42 -2.66
CA CYS A 161 2.14 7.97 -2.12
C CYS A 161 1.21 8.48 -3.23
N THR A 162 1.74 9.26 -4.17
CA THR A 162 0.96 9.81 -5.28
C THR A 162 0.43 8.69 -6.17
N THR A 163 1.26 7.69 -6.51
CA THR A 163 0.83 6.51 -7.27
C THR A 163 -0.28 5.74 -6.53
N GLY A 164 -0.16 5.57 -5.21
CA GLY A 164 -1.20 4.92 -4.41
C GLY A 164 -2.54 5.66 -4.43
N VAL A 165 -2.52 7.00 -4.46
CA VAL A 165 -3.74 7.81 -4.63
C VAL A 165 -4.34 7.62 -6.02
N PHE A 166 -3.53 7.71 -7.07
CA PHE A 166 -4.00 7.50 -8.45
C PHE A 166 -4.57 6.09 -8.65
N ALA A 167 -3.90 5.06 -8.13
CA ALA A 167 -4.38 3.69 -8.17
C ALA A 167 -5.78 3.57 -7.56
N LYS A 168 -6.02 4.17 -6.38
CA LYS A 168 -7.35 4.16 -5.75
C LYS A 168 -8.41 4.92 -6.55
N ILE A 169 -8.05 6.00 -7.23
CA ILE A 169 -8.97 6.76 -8.07
C ILE A 169 -9.37 5.93 -9.29
N VAL A 170 -8.39 5.33 -9.97
CA VAL A 170 -8.59 4.47 -11.14
C VAL A 170 -9.43 3.25 -10.78
N ASP A 171 -9.10 2.58 -9.68
CA ASP A 171 -9.83 1.41 -9.18
C ASP A 171 -11.31 1.71 -8.90
N ARG A 172 -11.60 2.92 -8.40
CA ARG A 172 -12.97 3.35 -8.10
C ARG A 172 -13.72 3.90 -9.32
N TYR A 173 -13.03 4.20 -10.42
CA TYR A 173 -13.62 4.82 -11.61
C TYR A 173 -14.68 3.93 -12.28
N PRO A 174 -14.47 2.62 -12.54
CA PRO A 174 -15.49 1.74 -13.11
C PRO A 174 -16.75 1.64 -12.25
N SER A 175 -16.60 1.52 -10.92
CA SER A 175 -17.75 1.45 -10.01
C SER A 175 -18.55 2.75 -9.97
N ASN A 176 -17.86 3.90 -9.96
CA ASN A 176 -18.52 5.20 -10.01
C ASN A 176 -19.21 5.44 -11.37
N TYR A 177 -18.58 5.01 -12.47
CA TYR A 177 -19.15 5.10 -13.82
C TYR A 177 -20.44 4.29 -13.95
N ARG A 178 -20.44 3.02 -13.50
CA ARG A 178 -21.65 2.17 -13.45
C ARG A 178 -22.77 2.78 -12.60
N LYS A 179 -22.45 3.41 -11.47
CA LYS A 179 -23.47 4.06 -10.61
C LYS A 179 -24.05 5.33 -11.23
N ALA A 180 -23.24 6.08 -11.97
CA ALA A 180 -23.67 7.33 -12.60
C ALA A 180 -24.48 7.11 -13.89
N HIS A 181 -24.25 6.00 -14.60
CA HIS A 181 -24.88 5.70 -15.89
C HIS A 181 -25.84 4.50 -15.84
N GLY A 182 -26.31 4.12 -14.65
CA GLY A 182 -27.40 3.15 -14.48
C GLY A 182 -27.07 1.73 -14.92
N GLY A 183 -26.00 1.16 -14.37
CA GLY A 183 -25.74 -0.29 -14.47
C GLY A 183 -26.87 -1.14 -13.90
#